data_AF-A0A366ZUA9-F1
#
_entry.id   AF-A0A366ZUA9-F1
#
_cell.length_a   1.000
_cell.length_b   1.000
_cell.length_c   1.000
_cell.angle_alpha   90.00
_cell.angle_beta   90.00
_cell.angle_gamma   90.00
#
_symmetry.space_group_name_H-M   'P 1'
#
loop_
_entity.id
_entity.type
_entity.pdbx_description
1 polymer ?
#
loop_
_entity_poly.entity_id
_entity_poly.type
_entity_poly.pdbx_seq_one_letter_code
_entity_poly.pdbx_strand_id
1 'polypeptide(L)'
;MTATTAPVLPVVDVDLPAEEAAELAEGLDHVADEHADTVLLVARALGGQPHARSVEITGVGTDGLRLSVAVADGSEHAVQVPFTSPARTSLEIYGALMGLVAAARGVVGESEPLTSIEAEFLEDQSMTTVAATVSARRLIAPDLLEITLAGLAPLPLHGGDEYVVLMPDPPAEVLRPGFTVHDLAGIAEDAAPRAAYTLRTRRRAAGEADVWLVLHGDEGAVSSRLAAAEPGAPVAVWGTRRSYDPPAGVRTHLLVADETALGAVAAVLDELPADAPAVVVAETADAGVRPDLPVRPGVELRWVHRSGAAAGSTPALFDGVRAALAESPLLADLDGVFVFGAGEAARMRELRTTLRRDTGLARDRVRVTGYWNAAR
;
A
#
# COMPACT_ATOMS: atom_id res chain seq x y z
N MET A 1 -25.91 16.93 12.97
CA MET A 1 -26.13 16.07 11.78
C MET A 1 -25.73 16.86 10.54
N THR A 2 -24.44 17.01 10.32
CA THR A 2 -23.90 17.38 9.02
C THR A 2 -23.77 16.08 8.25
N ALA A 3 -24.59 15.90 7.22
CA ALA A 3 -24.41 14.83 6.27
C ALA A 3 -23.15 15.14 5.46
N THR A 4 -22.00 14.69 5.96
CA THR A 4 -20.75 14.74 5.20
C THR A 4 -20.77 13.56 4.24
N THR A 5 -20.93 13.89 2.97
CA THR A 5 -20.90 13.01 1.80
C THR A 5 -19.70 12.07 1.87
N ALA A 6 -19.87 10.82 1.42
CA ALA A 6 -18.74 9.90 1.25
C ALA A 6 -17.65 10.60 0.39
N PRO A 7 -16.35 10.38 0.66
CA PRO A 7 -15.29 10.86 -0.20
C PRO A 7 -15.52 10.29 -1.60
N VAL A 8 -15.81 11.21 -2.51
CA VAL A 8 -16.08 10.91 -3.91
C VAL A 8 -14.72 10.77 -4.58
N LEU A 9 -14.51 9.68 -5.32
CA LEU A 9 -13.35 9.56 -6.20
C LEU A 9 -13.16 10.85 -7.03
N PRO A 10 -11.92 11.26 -7.31
CA PRO A 10 -11.68 12.35 -8.25
C PRO A 10 -12.47 12.13 -9.53
N VAL A 11 -13.26 13.12 -9.94
CA VAL A 11 -14.02 13.02 -11.18
C VAL A 11 -13.04 13.08 -12.36
N VAL A 12 -13.07 12.06 -13.22
CA VAL A 12 -12.25 11.98 -14.43
C VAL A 12 -13.07 12.49 -15.62
N ASP A 13 -12.79 13.72 -16.04
CA ASP A 13 -13.38 14.37 -17.22
C ASP A 13 -12.44 14.26 -18.43
N VAL A 14 -12.02 13.03 -18.72
CA VAL A 14 -11.16 12.66 -19.86
C VAL A 14 -11.83 11.52 -20.60
N ASP A 15 -11.79 11.55 -21.94
CA ASP A 15 -12.39 10.52 -22.79
C ASP A 15 -11.57 9.23 -22.76
N LEU A 16 -11.76 8.47 -21.68
CA LEU A 16 -11.11 7.19 -21.40
C LEU A 16 -12.14 6.06 -21.34
N PRO A 17 -11.75 4.81 -21.65
CA PRO A 17 -12.53 3.64 -21.28
C PRO A 17 -12.91 3.68 -19.79
N ALA A 18 -14.11 3.21 -19.45
CA ALA A 18 -14.63 3.31 -18.07
C ALA A 18 -13.71 2.66 -17.02
N GLU A 19 -13.07 1.54 -17.38
CA GLU A 19 -12.11 0.85 -16.53
C GLU A 19 -10.85 1.70 -16.30
N GLU A 20 -10.24 2.22 -17.37
CA GLU A 20 -9.08 3.10 -17.28
C GLU A 20 -9.39 4.40 -16.52
N ALA A 21 -10.59 4.98 -16.69
CA ALA A 21 -11.03 6.14 -15.93
C ALA A 21 -11.15 5.84 -14.43
N ALA A 22 -11.66 4.66 -14.07
CA ALA A 22 -11.75 4.24 -12.67
C ALA A 22 -10.35 4.05 -12.06
N GLU A 23 -9.43 3.39 -12.78
CA GLU A 23 -8.05 3.19 -12.35
C GLU A 23 -7.30 4.51 -12.16
N LEU A 24 -7.48 5.47 -13.07
CA LEU A 24 -6.91 6.79 -12.95
C LEU A 24 -7.47 7.52 -11.72
N ALA A 25 -8.78 7.46 -11.50
CA ALA A 25 -9.40 8.07 -10.33
C ALA A 25 -8.84 7.47 -9.02
N GLU A 26 -8.66 6.14 -8.98
CA GLU A 26 -8.08 5.43 -7.85
C GLU A 26 -6.63 5.82 -7.58
N GLY A 27 -5.80 5.90 -8.62
CA GLY A 27 -4.40 6.29 -8.43
C GLY A 27 -4.24 7.76 -8.05
N LEU A 28 -5.12 8.66 -8.53
CA LEU A 28 -5.15 10.06 -8.05
C LEU A 28 -5.59 10.16 -6.58
N ASP A 29 -6.59 9.37 -6.17
CA ASP A 29 -7.01 9.28 -4.77
C ASP A 29 -5.89 8.74 -3.88
N HIS A 30 -5.14 7.73 -4.36
CA HIS A 30 -3.94 7.22 -3.69
C HIS A 30 -2.88 8.31 -3.51
N VAL A 31 -2.56 9.06 -4.57
CA VAL A 31 -1.63 10.21 -4.47
C VAL A 31 -2.13 11.22 -3.45
N ALA A 32 -3.42 11.54 -3.42
CA ALA A 32 -3.98 12.48 -2.45
C ALA A 32 -3.94 11.95 -1.00
N ASP A 33 -4.07 10.63 -0.78
CA ASP A 33 -4.10 9.98 0.54
C ASP A 33 -2.71 9.56 1.07
N GLU A 34 -1.74 9.34 0.21
CA GLU A 34 -0.37 8.96 0.59
C GLU A 34 0.65 10.09 0.41
N HIS A 35 0.43 10.97 -0.57
CA HIS A 35 1.34 12.05 -0.96
C HIS A 35 0.65 13.42 -0.96
N ALA A 36 -0.15 13.70 0.08
CA ALA A 36 -0.88 14.98 0.18
C ALA A 36 0.05 16.20 0.14
N ASP A 37 1.26 16.09 0.66
CA ASP A 37 2.26 17.16 0.63
C ASP A 37 2.71 17.51 -0.80
N THR A 38 2.78 16.53 -1.71
CA THR A 38 3.00 16.75 -3.16
C THR A 38 1.90 17.60 -3.75
N VAL A 39 0.63 17.24 -3.52
CA VAL A 39 -0.52 18.00 -4.03
C VAL A 39 -0.59 19.38 -3.37
N LEU A 40 -0.21 19.48 -2.10
CA LEU A 40 -0.21 20.73 -1.33
C LEU A 40 0.86 21.69 -1.84
N LEU A 41 2.04 21.19 -2.21
CA LEU A 41 3.08 21.99 -2.88
C LEU A 41 2.54 22.61 -4.17
N VAL A 42 1.88 21.80 -5.02
CA VAL A 42 1.27 22.26 -6.27
C VAL A 42 0.20 23.33 -6.01
N ALA A 43 -0.70 23.10 -5.03
CA ALA A 43 -1.73 24.07 -4.67
C ALA A 43 -1.15 25.40 -4.15
N ARG A 44 -0.09 25.35 -3.33
CA ARG A 44 0.57 26.54 -2.77
C ARG A 44 1.32 27.34 -3.82
N ALA A 45 2.08 26.65 -4.67
CA ALA A 45 2.97 27.29 -5.64
C ALA A 45 2.25 27.74 -6.92
N LEU A 46 1.33 26.92 -7.44
CA LEU A 46 0.69 27.13 -8.75
C LEU A 46 -0.80 27.46 -8.64
N GLY A 47 -1.45 27.03 -7.54
CA GLY A 47 -2.88 27.24 -7.32
C GLY A 47 -3.26 28.58 -6.67
N GLY A 48 -2.28 29.45 -6.39
CA GLY A 48 -2.53 30.74 -5.75
C GLY A 48 -2.96 30.65 -4.28
N GLN A 49 -2.73 29.52 -3.61
CA GLN A 49 -3.12 29.28 -2.21
C GLN A 49 -1.89 29.11 -1.30
N PRO A 50 -1.06 30.14 -1.08
CA PRO A 50 0.23 30.00 -0.36
C PRO A 50 0.10 29.56 1.10
N HIS A 51 -1.10 29.68 1.68
CA HIS A 51 -1.40 29.31 3.07
C HIS A 51 -2.32 28.08 3.19
N ALA A 52 -2.45 27.29 2.11
CA ALA A 52 -3.16 26.02 2.12
C ALA A 52 -2.66 25.11 3.26
N ARG A 53 -3.56 24.49 4.01
CA ARG A 53 -3.23 23.54 5.09
C ARG A 53 -3.55 22.10 4.72
N SER A 54 -4.60 21.88 3.95
CA SER A 54 -4.94 20.59 3.37
C SER A 54 -5.43 20.78 1.94
N VAL A 55 -5.40 19.69 1.18
CA VAL A 55 -5.83 19.66 -0.19
C VAL A 55 -6.45 18.30 -0.51
N GLU A 56 -7.47 18.32 -1.36
CA GLU A 56 -8.09 17.13 -1.94
C GLU A 56 -8.13 17.30 -3.46
N ILE A 57 -7.84 16.22 -4.18
CA ILE A 57 -8.05 16.18 -5.63
C ILE A 57 -9.54 15.90 -5.86
N THR A 58 -10.25 16.86 -6.44
CA THR A 58 -11.70 16.71 -6.72
C THR A 58 -11.98 16.25 -8.15
N GLY A 59 -10.98 16.35 -9.03
CA GLY A 59 -11.07 15.80 -10.37
C GLY A 59 -9.88 16.16 -11.25
N VAL A 60 -9.88 15.57 -12.43
CA VAL A 60 -8.88 15.78 -13.47
C VAL A 60 -9.59 15.90 -14.81
N GLY A 61 -9.12 16.81 -15.65
CA GLY A 61 -9.54 16.89 -17.05
C GLY A 61 -8.33 16.99 -17.96
N THR A 62 -8.59 17.05 -19.26
CA THR A 62 -7.55 17.09 -20.28
C THR A 62 -6.54 18.22 -20.08
N ASP A 63 -6.98 19.36 -19.54
CA ASP A 63 -6.16 20.58 -19.45
C ASP A 63 -5.70 20.92 -18.02
N GLY A 64 -6.02 20.09 -17.01
CA GLY A 64 -5.58 20.40 -15.65
C GLY A 64 -6.24 19.61 -14.53
N LEU A 65 -5.76 19.91 -13.32
CA LEU A 65 -6.18 19.31 -12.07
C LEU A 65 -7.14 20.23 -11.32
N ARG A 66 -8.21 19.67 -10.75
CA ARG A 66 -9.17 20.37 -9.89
C ARG A 66 -8.95 19.95 -8.44
N LEU A 67 -8.83 20.94 -7.56
CA LEU A 67 -8.47 20.77 -6.16
C LEU A 67 -9.51 21.47 -5.25
N SER A 68 -9.78 20.89 -4.09
CA SER A 68 -10.39 21.60 -2.96
C SER A 68 -9.28 21.89 -1.94
N VAL A 69 -9.14 23.14 -1.52
CA VAL A 69 -8.06 23.58 -0.63
C VAL A 69 -8.66 24.21 0.62
N ALA A 70 -8.29 23.71 1.79
CA ALA A 70 -8.67 24.34 3.05
C ALA A 70 -7.53 25.22 3.60
N VAL A 71 -7.86 26.41 4.08
CA VAL A 71 -6.92 27.36 4.70
C VAL A 71 -7.18 27.50 6.21
N ALA A 72 -6.31 28.26 6.89
CA ALA A 72 -6.24 28.30 8.36
C ALA A 72 -7.55 28.73 9.07
N ASP A 73 -8.41 29.49 8.41
CA ASP A 73 -9.69 29.96 8.95
C ASP A 73 -10.84 28.94 8.75
N GLY A 74 -10.55 27.79 8.14
CA GLY A 74 -11.51 26.73 7.85
C GLY A 74 -12.31 26.94 6.57
N SER A 75 -12.05 28.00 5.79
CA SER A 75 -12.66 28.16 4.47
C SER A 75 -12.05 27.20 3.44
N GLU A 76 -12.91 26.77 2.52
CA GLU A 76 -12.54 25.91 1.40
C GLU A 76 -12.60 26.68 0.08
N HIS A 77 -11.58 26.48 -0.75
CA HIS A 77 -11.43 27.12 -2.04
C HIS A 77 -11.28 26.07 -3.14
N ALA A 78 -12.12 26.16 -4.17
CA ALA A 78 -11.92 25.41 -5.40
C ALA A 78 -10.77 26.04 -6.21
N VAL A 79 -9.80 25.23 -6.58
CA VAL A 79 -8.60 25.64 -7.32
C VAL A 79 -8.47 24.78 -8.57
N GLN A 80 -8.13 25.41 -9.70
CA GLN A 80 -7.81 24.71 -10.94
C GLN A 80 -6.37 25.01 -11.32
N VAL A 81 -5.56 23.97 -11.46
CA VAL A 81 -4.15 24.06 -11.84
C VAL A 81 -3.99 23.53 -13.27
N PRO A 82 -3.62 24.38 -14.25
CA PRO A 82 -3.54 23.97 -15.64
C PRO A 82 -2.30 23.09 -15.88
N PHE A 83 -2.45 22.07 -16.72
CA PHE A 83 -1.31 21.32 -17.25
C PHE A 83 -0.55 22.16 -18.28
N THR A 84 0.74 21.86 -18.45
CA THR A 84 1.59 22.51 -19.46
C THR A 84 1.22 22.09 -20.88
N SER A 85 0.58 20.93 -21.03
CA SER A 85 0.07 20.42 -22.30
C SER A 85 -1.15 19.54 -22.05
N PRO A 86 -2.10 19.47 -23.00
CA PRO A 86 -3.26 18.58 -22.90
C PRO A 86 -2.84 17.12 -22.69
N ALA A 87 -3.45 16.45 -21.70
CA ALA A 87 -3.22 15.04 -21.38
C ALA A 87 -4.51 14.23 -21.62
N ARG A 88 -4.43 13.20 -22.45
CA ARG A 88 -5.59 12.42 -22.94
C ARG A 88 -5.54 10.95 -22.58
N THR A 89 -4.43 10.49 -22.02
CA THR A 89 -4.24 9.12 -21.53
C THR A 89 -3.86 9.15 -20.06
N SER A 90 -4.07 8.04 -19.34
CA SER A 90 -3.68 7.95 -17.93
C SER A 90 -2.18 8.22 -17.73
N LEU A 91 -1.34 7.69 -18.61
CA LEU A 91 0.11 7.91 -18.58
C LEU A 91 0.48 9.39 -18.77
N GLU A 92 -0.17 10.07 -19.71
CA GLU A 92 0.04 11.51 -19.92
C GLU A 92 -0.42 12.33 -18.70
N ILE A 93 -1.48 11.91 -18.01
CA ILE A 93 -2.00 12.60 -16.82
C ILE A 93 -1.02 12.47 -15.65
N TYR A 94 -0.47 11.27 -15.40
CA TYR A 94 0.59 11.12 -14.39
C TYR A 94 1.84 11.91 -14.77
N GLY A 95 2.22 11.90 -16.05
CA GLY A 95 3.32 12.74 -16.56
C GLY A 95 3.05 14.24 -16.32
N ALA A 96 1.83 14.70 -16.58
CA ALA A 96 1.43 16.09 -16.36
C ALA A 96 1.45 16.46 -14.87
N LEU A 97 1.00 15.56 -13.98
CA LEU A 97 1.10 15.74 -12.53
C LEU A 97 2.56 15.91 -12.08
N MET A 98 3.48 15.09 -12.58
CA MET A 98 4.91 15.26 -12.30
C MET A 98 5.47 16.56 -12.89
N GLY A 99 4.96 16.97 -14.06
CA GLY A 99 5.24 18.28 -14.64
C GLY A 99 4.80 19.45 -13.73
N LEU A 100 3.65 19.33 -13.06
CA LEU A 100 3.21 20.32 -12.07
C LEU A 100 4.13 20.38 -10.85
N VAL A 101 4.62 19.24 -10.38
CA VAL A 101 5.60 19.19 -9.28
C VAL A 101 6.89 19.91 -9.69
N ALA A 102 7.42 19.62 -10.88
CA ALA A 102 8.61 20.28 -11.41
C ALA A 102 8.39 21.80 -11.58
N ALA A 103 7.23 22.23 -12.07
CA ALA A 103 6.89 23.64 -12.20
C ALA A 103 6.77 24.33 -10.82
N ALA A 104 6.14 23.67 -9.84
CA ALA A 104 6.04 24.17 -8.47
C ALA A 104 7.43 24.33 -7.82
N ARG A 105 8.36 23.39 -8.06
CA ARG A 105 9.76 23.49 -7.63
C ARG A 105 10.47 24.70 -8.21
N GLY A 106 10.20 25.04 -9.47
CA GLY A 106 10.70 26.27 -10.10
C GLY A 106 10.24 27.55 -9.39
N VAL A 107 9.11 27.52 -8.67
CA VAL A 107 8.57 28.65 -7.91
C VAL A 107 9.12 28.72 -6.48
N VAL A 108 9.15 27.58 -5.76
CA VAL A 108 9.57 27.55 -4.34
C VAL A 108 11.08 27.48 -4.14
N GLY A 109 11.82 27.01 -5.15
CA GLY A 109 13.27 26.83 -5.10
C GLY A 109 13.75 25.59 -4.35
N GLU A 110 15.07 25.36 -4.37
CA GLU A 110 15.74 24.16 -3.84
C GLU A 110 15.77 24.08 -2.30
N SER A 111 15.48 25.18 -1.60
CA SER A 111 15.45 25.22 -0.13
C SER A 111 14.19 24.59 0.47
N GLU A 112 13.13 24.44 -0.32
CA GLU A 112 11.91 23.76 0.12
C GLU A 112 12.20 22.24 0.19
N PRO A 113 11.86 21.54 1.30
CA PRO A 113 12.06 20.10 1.42
C PRO A 113 11.41 19.32 0.27
N LEU A 114 12.00 18.18 -0.11
CA LEU A 114 11.37 17.25 -1.05
C LEU A 114 10.01 16.80 -0.52
N THR A 115 9.04 16.64 -1.43
CA THR A 115 7.76 16.01 -1.08
C THR A 115 7.95 14.50 -1.01
N SER A 116 7.01 13.82 -0.35
CA SER A 116 7.03 12.37 -0.16
C SER A 116 7.20 11.61 -1.48
N ILE A 117 6.51 12.01 -2.56
CA ILE A 117 6.64 11.34 -3.87
C ILE A 117 8.03 11.56 -4.50
N GLU A 118 8.63 12.74 -4.30
CA GLU A 118 9.96 13.03 -4.84
C GLU A 118 11.04 12.27 -4.08
N ALA A 119 10.90 12.18 -2.75
CA ALA A 119 11.77 11.39 -1.91
C ALA A 119 11.70 9.90 -2.29
N GLU A 120 10.50 9.34 -2.42
CA GLU A 120 10.30 7.94 -2.85
C GLU A 120 10.88 7.70 -4.25
N PHE A 121 10.65 8.60 -5.19
CA PHE A 121 11.19 8.47 -6.54
C PHE A 121 12.73 8.44 -6.56
N LEU A 122 13.39 9.30 -5.78
CA LEU A 122 14.85 9.30 -5.68
C LEU A 122 15.38 8.03 -5.00
N GLU A 123 14.72 7.58 -3.93
CA GLU A 123 15.05 6.33 -3.26
C GLU A 123 14.96 5.15 -4.25
N ASP A 124 13.86 5.05 -4.98
CA ASP A 124 13.62 4.01 -5.98
C ASP A 124 14.66 4.01 -7.10
N GLN A 125 15.00 5.18 -7.66
CA GLN A 125 15.99 5.25 -8.74
C GLN A 125 17.39 4.76 -8.32
N SER A 126 17.74 4.94 -7.05
CA SER A 126 19.03 4.53 -6.51
C SER A 126 19.05 3.08 -6.01
N MET A 127 17.88 2.42 -5.97
CA MET A 127 17.71 1.11 -5.36
C MET A 127 18.35 0.02 -6.23
N THR A 128 19.47 -0.52 -5.76
CA THR A 128 20.22 -1.56 -6.45
C THR A 128 19.57 -2.94 -6.28
N THR A 129 19.63 -3.76 -7.33
CA THR A 129 19.19 -5.16 -7.27
C THR A 129 20.02 -5.94 -6.25
N VAL A 130 19.34 -6.64 -5.34
CA VAL A 130 19.93 -7.69 -4.52
C VAL A 130 19.64 -9.05 -5.15
N ALA A 131 20.69 -9.82 -5.39
CA ALA A 131 20.58 -11.20 -5.87
C ALA A 131 20.28 -12.13 -4.69
N ALA A 132 19.12 -12.78 -4.73
CA ALA A 132 18.68 -13.75 -3.74
C ALA A 132 18.45 -15.12 -4.40
N THR A 133 18.28 -16.14 -3.55
CA THR A 133 17.82 -17.46 -3.98
C THR A 133 16.73 -17.97 -3.05
N VAL A 134 15.82 -18.77 -3.58
CA VAL A 134 14.95 -19.60 -2.73
C VAL A 134 15.83 -20.65 -2.06
N SER A 135 15.82 -20.73 -0.72
CA SER A 135 16.59 -21.73 0.04
C SER A 135 15.73 -22.81 0.67
N ALA A 136 14.45 -22.50 0.93
CA ALA A 136 13.48 -23.45 1.47
C ALA A 136 12.06 -23.09 1.05
N ARG A 137 11.16 -24.08 1.15
CA ARG A 137 9.72 -23.91 0.90
C ARG A 137 8.91 -24.81 1.84
N ARG A 138 7.75 -24.33 2.28
CA ARG A 138 6.84 -25.06 3.18
C ARG A 138 5.40 -24.60 2.99
N LEU A 139 4.49 -25.53 2.74
CA LEU A 139 3.06 -25.24 2.75
C LEU A 139 2.62 -25.04 4.21
N ILE A 140 2.08 -23.85 4.53
CA ILE A 140 1.67 -23.47 5.90
C ILE A 140 0.14 -23.42 6.06
N ALA A 141 -0.59 -23.30 4.95
CA ALA A 141 -2.02 -23.55 4.84
C ALA A 141 -2.32 -24.07 3.41
N PRO A 142 -3.50 -24.66 3.12
CA PRO A 142 -3.82 -25.21 1.81
C PRO A 142 -3.56 -24.27 0.62
N ASP A 143 -3.73 -22.97 0.81
CA ASP A 143 -3.56 -21.91 -0.17
C ASP A 143 -2.43 -20.92 0.18
N LEU A 144 -1.57 -21.27 1.13
CA LEU A 144 -0.51 -20.39 1.62
C LEU A 144 0.82 -21.13 1.70
N LEU A 145 1.75 -20.70 0.84
CA LEU A 145 3.10 -21.24 0.77
C LEU A 145 4.09 -20.26 1.40
N GLU A 146 4.90 -20.73 2.33
CA GLU A 146 6.06 -20.00 2.81
C GLU A 146 7.28 -20.38 1.96
N ILE A 147 8.00 -19.39 1.46
CA ILE A 147 9.34 -19.57 0.90
C ILE A 147 10.36 -18.83 1.76
N THR A 148 11.56 -19.37 1.86
CA THR A 148 12.70 -18.67 2.46
C THR A 148 13.60 -18.16 1.35
N LEU A 149 13.89 -16.86 1.38
CA LEU A 149 14.90 -16.21 0.54
C LEU A 149 16.21 -16.12 1.30
N ALA A 150 17.32 -16.45 0.66
CA ALA A 150 18.68 -16.25 1.15
C ALA A 150 19.45 -15.25 0.27
N GLY A 151 20.52 -14.66 0.81
CA GLY A 151 21.32 -13.64 0.11
C GLY A 151 20.91 -12.20 0.38
N LEU A 152 20.03 -11.98 1.35
CA LEU A 152 19.46 -10.66 1.70
C LEU A 152 20.34 -9.82 2.64
N ALA A 153 21.57 -10.26 2.94
CA ALA A 153 22.50 -9.52 3.79
C ALA A 153 22.75 -8.04 3.38
N PRO A 154 22.70 -7.67 2.08
CA PRO A 154 22.82 -6.26 1.67
C PRO A 154 21.60 -5.39 1.98
N LEU A 155 20.42 -5.98 2.26
CA LEU A 155 19.22 -5.21 2.53
C LEU A 155 19.23 -4.64 3.95
N PRO A 156 18.82 -3.37 4.14
CA PRO A 156 18.70 -2.79 5.46
C PRO A 156 17.37 -3.24 6.08
N LEU A 157 17.37 -4.42 6.71
CA LEU A 157 16.17 -4.96 7.36
C LEU A 157 15.91 -4.22 8.69
N HIS A 158 14.83 -3.46 8.79
CA HIS A 158 14.46 -2.62 9.93
C HIS A 158 13.34 -3.19 10.81
N GLY A 159 12.44 -4.02 10.27
CA GLY A 159 11.28 -4.57 10.98
C GLY A 159 9.92 -4.03 10.49
N GLY A 160 8.85 -4.29 11.24
CA GLY A 160 7.48 -3.94 10.89
C GLY A 160 6.90 -4.82 9.78
N ASP A 161 6.17 -4.21 8.86
CA ASP A 161 5.57 -4.83 7.67
C ASP A 161 6.49 -4.79 6.43
N GLU A 162 7.81 -4.72 6.64
CA GLU A 162 8.79 -4.55 5.57
C GLU A 162 8.50 -5.44 4.36
N TYR A 163 8.45 -4.85 3.18
CA TYR A 163 8.20 -5.54 1.93
C TYR A 163 9.27 -5.23 0.90
N VAL A 164 9.37 -6.13 -0.08
CA VAL A 164 10.31 -6.06 -1.19
C VAL A 164 9.58 -6.36 -2.49
N VAL A 165 10.06 -5.81 -3.59
CA VAL A 165 9.65 -6.24 -4.92
C VAL A 165 10.51 -7.43 -5.33
N LEU A 166 9.84 -8.52 -5.71
CA LEU A 166 10.47 -9.77 -6.13
C LEU A 166 10.26 -9.99 -7.63
N MET A 167 11.34 -10.42 -8.31
CA MET A 167 11.29 -10.95 -9.66
C MET A 167 11.88 -12.36 -9.68
N PRO A 168 11.06 -13.40 -9.86
CA PRO A 168 11.52 -14.78 -10.00
C PRO A 168 12.10 -15.01 -11.39
N ASP A 169 13.14 -15.85 -11.45
CA ASP A 169 13.86 -16.18 -12.69
C ASP A 169 14.29 -14.94 -13.50
N PRO A 170 15.02 -13.99 -12.87
CA PRO A 170 15.39 -12.75 -13.53
C PRO A 170 16.40 -12.99 -14.66
N PRO A 171 16.35 -12.20 -15.75
CA PRO A 171 17.41 -12.19 -16.75
C PRO A 171 18.77 -11.93 -16.10
N ALA A 172 19.84 -12.58 -16.60
CA ALA A 172 21.18 -12.45 -16.03
C ALA A 172 21.68 -11.00 -15.93
N GLU A 173 21.24 -10.13 -16.85
CA GLU A 173 21.55 -8.70 -16.83
C GLU A 173 21.00 -8.00 -15.57
N VAL A 174 19.82 -8.37 -15.10
CA VAL A 174 19.18 -7.76 -13.90
C VAL A 174 19.98 -8.04 -12.63
N LEU A 175 20.71 -9.16 -12.60
CA LEU A 175 21.57 -9.55 -11.48
C LEU A 175 23.00 -8.98 -11.56
N ARG A 176 23.32 -8.18 -12.58
CA ARG A 176 24.66 -7.57 -12.69
C ARG A 176 24.89 -6.59 -11.52
N PRO A 177 26.11 -6.51 -10.96
CA PRO A 177 26.43 -5.54 -9.92
C PRO A 177 26.09 -4.11 -10.35
N GLY A 178 25.35 -3.39 -9.50
CA GLY A 178 24.95 -2.01 -9.75
C GLY A 178 23.75 -1.85 -10.70
N PHE A 179 23.07 -2.93 -11.10
CA PHE A 179 21.74 -2.80 -11.71
C PHE A 179 20.78 -2.16 -10.71
N THR A 180 19.94 -1.25 -11.19
CA THR A 180 18.99 -0.49 -10.37
C THR A 180 17.55 -0.68 -10.85
N VAL A 181 16.58 -0.30 -10.02
CA VAL A 181 15.17 -0.20 -10.47
C VAL A 181 15.05 0.78 -11.65
N HIS A 182 15.87 1.84 -11.71
CA HIS A 182 15.88 2.75 -12.84
C HIS A 182 16.26 2.06 -14.16
N ASP A 183 17.25 1.16 -14.14
CA ASP A 183 17.62 0.36 -15.32
C ASP A 183 16.48 -0.55 -15.78
N LEU A 184 15.58 -0.94 -14.87
CA LEU A 184 14.43 -1.78 -15.16
C LEU A 184 13.32 -1.06 -15.94
N ALA A 185 13.25 0.27 -15.86
CA ALA A 185 12.23 1.07 -16.54
C ALA A 185 12.26 0.91 -18.08
N GLY A 186 13.39 0.45 -18.64
CA GLY A 186 13.51 0.12 -20.06
C GLY A 186 12.98 -1.25 -20.46
N ILE A 187 12.52 -2.07 -19.51
CA ILE A 187 12.08 -3.45 -19.73
C ILE A 187 10.57 -3.55 -19.55
N ALA A 188 9.87 -4.06 -20.57
CA ALA A 188 8.43 -4.30 -20.52
C ALA A 188 8.05 -5.23 -19.37
N GLU A 189 6.95 -4.93 -18.69
CA GLU A 189 6.51 -5.65 -17.48
C GLU A 189 6.23 -7.14 -17.72
N ASP A 190 5.59 -7.48 -18.85
CA ASP A 190 5.35 -8.88 -19.24
C ASP A 190 6.64 -9.70 -19.40
N ALA A 191 7.72 -9.05 -19.83
CA ALA A 191 9.04 -9.67 -20.00
C ALA A 191 9.80 -9.79 -18.68
N ALA A 192 9.36 -9.08 -17.64
CA ALA A 192 10.03 -8.98 -16.34
C ALA A 192 9.00 -8.83 -15.20
N PRO A 193 8.09 -9.82 -15.01
CA PRO A 193 7.01 -9.71 -14.05
C PRO A 193 7.59 -9.67 -12.63
N ARG A 194 7.04 -8.77 -11.84
CA ARG A 194 7.52 -8.45 -10.50
C ARG A 194 6.36 -8.01 -9.62
N ALA A 195 6.42 -8.34 -8.34
CA ALA A 195 5.36 -7.99 -7.40
C ALA A 195 5.94 -7.74 -6.00
N ALA A 196 5.25 -6.92 -5.23
CA ALA A 196 5.60 -6.66 -3.84
C ALA A 196 5.19 -7.84 -2.94
N TYR A 197 6.06 -8.19 -2.00
CA TYR A 197 5.81 -9.20 -0.99
C TYR A 197 6.36 -8.77 0.36
N THR A 198 5.57 -8.98 1.42
CA THR A 198 6.02 -8.77 2.79
C THR A 198 7.10 -9.80 3.17
N LEU A 199 8.20 -9.32 3.74
CA LEU A 199 9.13 -10.13 4.49
C LEU A 199 8.46 -10.51 5.80
N ARG A 200 8.03 -11.76 5.97
CA ARG A 200 7.33 -12.26 7.15
C ARG A 200 8.25 -12.37 8.38
N THR A 201 9.31 -13.16 8.27
CA THR A 201 10.29 -13.40 9.35
C THR A 201 11.67 -13.07 8.82
N ARG A 202 12.46 -12.27 9.54
CA ARG A 202 13.76 -11.78 9.09
C ARG A 202 14.87 -12.33 9.96
N ARG A 203 15.84 -13.04 9.37
CA ARG A 203 17.04 -13.57 10.03
C ARG A 203 18.26 -12.78 9.58
N ARG A 204 18.40 -11.55 10.12
CA ARG A 204 19.42 -10.56 9.70
C ARG A 204 20.84 -11.12 9.68
N ALA A 205 21.23 -11.87 10.71
CA ALA A 205 22.56 -12.45 10.81
C ALA A 205 22.86 -13.50 9.71
N ALA A 206 21.83 -14.19 9.22
CA ALA A 206 21.93 -15.16 8.14
C ALA A 206 21.72 -14.52 6.75
N GLY A 207 21.21 -13.28 6.68
CA GLY A 207 20.79 -12.67 5.43
C GLY A 207 19.63 -13.44 4.78
N GLU A 208 18.66 -13.89 5.59
CA GLU A 208 17.49 -14.63 5.13
C GLU A 208 16.19 -13.98 5.55
N ALA A 209 15.13 -14.19 4.78
CA ALA A 209 13.77 -13.85 5.19
C ALA A 209 12.75 -14.84 4.64
N ASP A 210 11.66 -15.04 5.37
CA ASP A 210 10.49 -15.78 4.90
C ASP A 210 9.51 -14.85 4.19
N VAL A 211 8.82 -15.36 3.18
CA VAL A 211 7.74 -14.69 2.45
C VAL A 211 6.55 -15.64 2.38
N TRP A 212 5.35 -15.13 2.66
CA TRP A 212 4.11 -15.89 2.50
C TRP A 212 3.46 -15.55 1.16
N LEU A 213 3.19 -16.60 0.37
CA LEU A 213 2.62 -16.53 -0.96
C LEU A 213 1.21 -17.11 -0.94
N VAL A 214 0.22 -16.28 -1.30
CA VAL A 214 -1.14 -16.77 -1.56
C VAL A 214 -1.14 -17.52 -2.90
N LEU A 215 -1.63 -18.76 -2.86
CA LEU A 215 -1.73 -19.64 -4.01
C LEU A 215 -3.10 -19.48 -4.67
N HIS A 216 -3.16 -18.69 -5.73
CA HIS A 216 -4.39 -18.48 -6.52
C HIS A 216 -4.18 -18.96 -7.97
N GLY A 217 -3.96 -20.28 -8.15
CA GLY A 217 -3.78 -20.89 -9.46
C GLY A 217 -2.62 -20.33 -10.30
N ASP A 218 -2.68 -20.55 -11.61
CA ASP A 218 -1.64 -20.13 -12.57
C ASP A 218 -1.78 -18.67 -13.04
N GLU A 219 -2.74 -17.91 -12.51
CA GLU A 219 -3.09 -16.57 -13.00
C GLU A 219 -2.06 -15.50 -12.59
N GLY A 220 -1.31 -15.70 -11.50
CA GLY A 220 -0.27 -14.75 -11.07
C GLY A 220 1.10 -15.06 -11.66
N ALA A 221 1.62 -14.22 -12.58
CA ALA A 221 2.93 -14.42 -13.22
C ALA A 221 4.11 -14.53 -12.23
N VAL A 222 4.02 -13.83 -11.09
CA VAL A 222 5.06 -13.85 -10.05
C VAL A 222 4.81 -14.94 -9.01
N SER A 223 3.59 -14.99 -8.44
CA SER A 223 3.20 -15.97 -7.42
C SER A 223 3.38 -17.41 -7.91
N SER A 224 2.91 -17.72 -9.12
CA SER A 224 3.04 -19.08 -9.71
C SER A 224 4.50 -19.50 -9.89
N ARG A 225 5.36 -18.59 -10.38
CA ARG A 225 6.80 -18.86 -10.56
C ARG A 225 7.52 -19.04 -9.23
N LEU A 226 7.23 -18.20 -8.22
CA LEU A 226 7.76 -18.38 -6.87
C LEU A 226 7.25 -19.67 -6.22
N ALA A 227 5.99 -20.03 -6.44
CA ALA A 227 5.40 -21.26 -5.92
C ALA A 227 5.97 -22.53 -6.58
N ALA A 228 6.40 -22.44 -7.83
CA ALA A 228 7.09 -23.51 -8.54
C ALA A 228 8.61 -23.53 -8.30
N ALA A 229 9.17 -22.50 -7.66
CA ALA A 229 10.60 -22.36 -7.46
C ALA A 229 11.13 -23.42 -6.48
N GLU A 230 12.16 -24.13 -6.91
CA GLU A 230 12.90 -25.07 -6.08
C GLU A 230 14.10 -24.39 -5.40
N PRO A 231 14.60 -24.94 -4.28
CA PRO A 231 15.82 -24.42 -3.64
C PRO A 231 16.97 -24.25 -4.64
N GLY A 232 17.57 -23.07 -4.64
CA GLY A 232 18.58 -22.62 -5.60
C GLY A 232 18.04 -21.72 -6.72
N ALA A 233 16.72 -21.62 -6.90
CA ALA A 233 16.12 -20.74 -7.91
C ALA A 233 16.47 -19.26 -7.64
N PRO A 234 16.93 -18.50 -8.66
CA PRO A 234 17.33 -17.11 -8.50
C PRO A 234 16.11 -16.18 -8.39
N VAL A 235 16.25 -15.15 -7.56
CA VAL A 235 15.25 -14.10 -7.36
C VAL A 235 15.97 -12.75 -7.30
N ALA A 236 15.54 -11.78 -8.11
CA ALA A 236 15.97 -10.39 -7.96
C ALA A 236 15.07 -9.68 -6.95
N VAL A 237 15.69 -8.89 -6.07
CA VAL A 237 15.02 -8.25 -4.93
C VAL A 237 15.33 -6.76 -4.90
N TRP A 238 14.29 -5.95 -4.73
CA TRP A 238 14.40 -4.50 -4.50
C TRP A 238 13.63 -4.11 -3.25
N GLY A 239 14.25 -3.30 -2.39
CA GLY A 239 13.65 -2.79 -1.15
C GLY A 239 14.72 -2.51 -0.10
N THR A 240 14.39 -2.55 1.20
CA THR A 240 13.04 -2.73 1.76
C THR A 240 12.22 -1.45 1.69
N ARG A 241 10.89 -1.60 1.68
CA ARG A 241 9.92 -0.54 1.94
C ARG A 241 9.07 -0.91 3.16
N ARG A 242 8.39 0.05 3.78
CA ARG A 242 7.52 -0.18 4.95
C ARG A 242 6.31 0.76 4.94
N SER A 243 5.19 0.31 5.50
CA SER A 243 3.98 1.15 5.61
C SER A 243 3.41 1.22 7.04
N TYR A 244 3.78 0.28 7.90
CA TYR A 244 3.44 0.29 9.32
C TYR A 244 4.27 1.37 10.05
N ASP A 245 3.61 2.50 10.34
CA ASP A 245 4.21 3.65 11.01
C ASP A 245 3.20 4.28 11.98
N PRO A 246 2.95 3.65 13.15
CA PRO A 246 1.98 4.16 14.13
C PRO A 246 2.45 5.50 14.72
N PRO A 247 1.59 6.53 14.80
CA PRO A 247 1.94 7.79 15.45
C PRO A 247 2.14 7.62 16.97
N ALA A 248 2.70 8.63 17.63
CA ALA A 248 2.85 8.61 19.08
C ALA A 248 1.50 8.48 19.81
N GLY A 249 1.51 7.80 20.96
CA GLY A 249 0.31 7.64 21.80
C GLY A 249 -0.66 6.55 21.34
N VAL A 250 -0.29 5.71 20.37
CA VAL A 250 -1.03 4.47 20.08
C VAL A 250 -0.97 3.54 21.28
N ARG A 251 -2.14 3.05 21.69
CA ARG A 251 -2.34 2.11 22.80
C ARG A 251 -2.91 0.77 22.35
N THR A 252 -3.70 0.75 21.28
CA THR A 252 -4.29 -0.48 20.74
C THR A 252 -4.13 -0.51 19.22
N HIS A 253 -3.86 -1.69 18.68
CA HIS A 253 -3.78 -1.91 17.24
C HIS A 253 -5.02 -2.66 16.75
N LEU A 254 -5.69 -2.14 15.73
CA LEU A 254 -6.67 -2.89 14.95
C LEU A 254 -5.99 -3.33 13.65
N LEU A 255 -5.67 -4.62 13.55
CA LEU A 255 -4.96 -5.21 12.42
C LEU A 255 -5.98 -5.92 11.50
N VAL A 256 -6.01 -5.55 10.23
CA VAL A 256 -7.00 -6.03 9.26
C VAL A 256 -6.28 -6.70 8.10
N ALA A 257 -6.63 -7.94 7.75
CA ALA A 257 -5.96 -8.64 6.67
C ALA A 257 -6.89 -9.59 5.93
N ASP A 258 -6.81 -9.60 4.60
CA ASP A 258 -7.08 -10.83 3.83
C ASP A 258 -5.83 -11.71 3.76
N GLU A 259 -5.87 -12.81 3.01
CA GLU A 259 -4.77 -13.75 2.90
C GLU A 259 -3.44 -13.11 2.46
N THR A 260 -3.51 -12.08 1.61
CA THR A 260 -2.32 -11.39 1.07
C THR A 260 -1.61 -10.55 2.12
N ALA A 261 -2.33 -10.09 3.14
CA ALA A 261 -1.83 -9.22 4.19
C ALA A 261 -1.50 -9.98 5.50
N LEU A 262 -1.78 -11.28 5.60
CA LEU A 262 -1.48 -12.08 6.79
C LEU A 262 0.00 -12.05 7.15
N GLY A 263 0.89 -12.02 6.15
CA GLY A 263 2.33 -11.91 6.36
C GLY A 263 2.72 -10.60 7.06
N ALA A 264 2.14 -9.49 6.63
CA ALA A 264 2.36 -8.16 7.22
C ALA A 264 1.81 -8.09 8.65
N VAL A 265 0.57 -8.53 8.88
CA VAL A 265 -0.04 -8.55 10.22
C VAL A 265 0.76 -9.42 11.18
N ALA A 266 1.20 -10.59 10.74
CA ALA A 266 2.01 -11.47 11.58
C ALA A 266 3.39 -10.88 11.90
N ALA A 267 4.03 -10.20 10.93
CA ALA A 267 5.30 -9.50 11.16
C ALA A 267 5.16 -8.34 12.15
N VAL A 268 4.08 -7.56 12.05
CA VAL A 268 3.74 -6.50 13.02
C VAL A 268 3.52 -7.09 14.41
N LEU A 269 2.71 -8.14 14.53
CA LEU A 269 2.43 -8.78 15.82
C LEU A 269 3.70 -9.28 16.52
N ASP A 270 4.66 -9.86 15.79
CA ASP A 270 5.93 -10.32 16.37
C ASP A 270 6.77 -9.19 17.00
N GLU A 271 6.64 -7.96 16.49
CA GLU A 271 7.45 -6.82 16.92
C GLU A 271 6.75 -5.89 17.90
N LEU A 272 5.42 -5.99 18.03
CA LEU A 272 4.68 -5.28 19.05
C LEU A 272 5.23 -5.63 20.46
N PRO A 273 5.23 -4.68 21.41
CA PRO A 273 5.54 -4.98 22.81
C PRO A 273 4.69 -6.15 23.34
N ALA A 274 5.26 -6.93 24.26
CA ALA A 274 4.62 -8.16 24.75
C ALA A 274 3.24 -7.91 25.37
N ASP A 275 3.04 -6.74 25.96
CA ASP A 275 1.83 -6.27 26.62
C ASP A 275 0.95 -5.36 25.74
N ALA A 276 1.35 -5.07 24.50
CA ALA A 276 0.59 -4.21 23.60
C ALA A 276 -0.73 -4.88 23.17
N PRO A 277 -1.90 -4.26 23.45
CA PRO A 277 -3.18 -4.74 22.98
C PRO A 277 -3.30 -4.71 21.45
N ALA A 278 -3.88 -5.76 20.89
CA ALA A 278 -4.25 -5.80 19.49
C ALA A 278 -5.56 -6.54 19.27
N VAL A 279 -6.34 -6.11 18.28
CA VAL A 279 -7.46 -6.85 17.72
C VAL A 279 -7.12 -7.13 16.26
N VAL A 280 -7.14 -8.40 15.88
CA VAL A 280 -6.86 -8.85 14.52
C VAL A 280 -8.17 -9.32 13.89
N VAL A 281 -8.53 -8.77 12.74
CA VAL A 281 -9.62 -9.27 11.90
C VAL A 281 -9.00 -9.81 10.62
N ALA A 282 -9.06 -11.14 10.45
CA ALA A 282 -8.40 -11.83 9.36
C ALA A 282 -9.41 -12.61 8.52
N GLU A 283 -9.48 -12.31 7.22
CA GLU A 283 -10.31 -13.01 6.24
C GLU A 283 -9.54 -14.17 5.61
N THR A 284 -10.23 -15.30 5.47
CA THR A 284 -9.77 -16.48 4.73
C THR A 284 -10.92 -17.07 3.93
N ALA A 285 -10.63 -17.95 2.97
CA ALA A 285 -11.66 -18.70 2.26
C ALA A 285 -12.60 -19.44 3.23
N ASP A 286 -12.04 -20.22 4.16
CA ASP A 286 -12.75 -21.06 5.13
C ASP A 286 -11.93 -21.32 6.40
N ALA A 287 -12.58 -21.84 7.45
CA ALA A 287 -11.94 -22.10 8.75
C ALA A 287 -10.76 -23.08 8.73
N GLY A 288 -10.70 -23.97 7.74
CA GLY A 288 -9.60 -24.92 7.54
C GLY A 288 -8.44 -24.38 6.70
N VAL A 289 -8.55 -23.14 6.23
CA VAL A 289 -7.66 -22.53 5.24
C VAL A 289 -7.00 -21.30 5.86
N ARG A 290 -6.13 -21.52 6.85
CA ARG A 290 -5.46 -20.43 7.56
C ARG A 290 -4.13 -20.87 8.17
N PRO A 291 -3.11 -19.99 8.23
CA PRO A 291 -1.90 -20.23 9.00
C PRO A 291 -2.12 -19.96 10.49
N ASP A 292 -1.14 -20.36 11.30
CA ASP A 292 -1.03 -19.86 12.67
C ASP A 292 -0.52 -18.41 12.67
N LEU A 293 -1.15 -17.55 13.46
CA LEU A 293 -0.69 -16.18 13.73
C LEU A 293 -0.10 -16.08 15.14
N PRO A 294 0.87 -15.18 15.39
CA PRO A 294 1.56 -15.04 16.67
C PRO A 294 0.70 -14.34 17.74
N VAL A 295 -0.42 -14.98 18.11
CA VAL A 295 -1.35 -14.52 19.15
C VAL A 295 -0.76 -14.77 20.54
N ARG A 296 -0.91 -13.79 21.43
CA ARG A 296 -0.49 -13.82 22.83
C ARG A 296 -1.53 -13.13 23.72
N PRO A 297 -1.44 -13.23 25.06
CA PRO A 297 -2.36 -12.48 25.94
C PRO A 297 -2.41 -11.00 25.56
N GLY A 298 -3.61 -10.43 25.47
CA GLY A 298 -3.83 -9.06 24.99
C GLY A 298 -4.07 -8.94 23.48
N VAL A 299 -3.89 -10.02 22.71
CA VAL A 299 -4.25 -10.10 21.29
C VAL A 299 -5.55 -10.87 21.11
N GLU A 300 -6.57 -10.19 20.61
CA GLU A 300 -7.85 -10.79 20.21
C GLU A 300 -7.81 -11.11 18.71
N LEU A 301 -7.94 -12.38 18.31
CA LEU A 301 -7.97 -12.80 16.91
C LEU A 301 -9.37 -13.22 16.49
N ARG A 302 -9.92 -12.53 15.49
CA ARG A 302 -11.21 -12.80 14.84
C ARG A 302 -10.96 -13.26 13.41
N TRP A 303 -11.24 -14.53 13.16
CA TRP A 303 -11.30 -15.05 11.79
C TRP A 303 -12.68 -14.80 11.21
N VAL A 304 -12.71 -14.31 9.97
CA VAL A 304 -13.91 -14.22 9.14
C VAL A 304 -13.71 -15.00 7.86
N HIS A 305 -14.79 -15.51 7.30
CA HIS A 305 -14.73 -16.50 6.21
C HIS A 305 -15.63 -16.11 5.07
N ARG A 306 -15.11 -16.24 3.85
CA ARG A 306 -15.89 -16.05 2.62
C ARG A 306 -16.82 -17.21 2.31
N SER A 307 -16.70 -18.33 3.02
CA SER A 307 -17.53 -19.52 2.85
C SER A 307 -17.51 -20.04 1.40
N GLY A 308 -16.31 -20.11 0.82
CA GLY A 308 -16.09 -20.54 -0.57
C GLY A 308 -16.34 -19.49 -1.66
N ALA A 309 -16.76 -18.27 -1.32
CA ALA A 309 -16.84 -17.18 -2.30
C ALA A 309 -15.45 -16.69 -2.75
N ALA A 310 -15.38 -16.13 -3.96
CA ALA A 310 -14.15 -15.61 -4.53
C ALA A 310 -13.52 -14.51 -3.65
N ALA A 311 -12.19 -14.43 -3.62
CA ALA A 311 -11.48 -13.37 -2.91
C ALA A 311 -11.97 -11.96 -3.33
N GLY A 312 -12.03 -11.01 -2.40
CA GLY A 312 -12.51 -9.65 -2.64
C GLY A 312 -14.02 -9.50 -2.92
N SER A 313 -14.74 -10.61 -3.16
CA SER A 313 -16.14 -10.54 -3.61
C SER A 313 -17.17 -10.34 -2.50
N THR A 314 -16.80 -10.52 -1.23
CA THR A 314 -17.72 -10.47 -0.08
C THR A 314 -17.39 -9.34 0.89
N PRO A 315 -18.34 -8.88 1.72
CA PRO A 315 -18.07 -7.90 2.78
C PRO A 315 -17.54 -8.54 4.08
N ALA A 316 -17.14 -9.82 4.10
CA ALA A 316 -16.83 -10.55 5.33
C ALA A 316 -15.75 -9.88 6.19
N LEU A 317 -14.65 -9.44 5.59
CA LEU A 317 -13.61 -8.66 6.29
C LEU A 317 -14.17 -7.37 6.90
N PHE A 318 -14.97 -6.62 6.14
CA PHE A 318 -15.57 -5.37 6.57
C PHE A 318 -16.57 -5.55 7.72
N ASP A 319 -17.45 -6.54 7.61
CA ASP A 319 -18.41 -6.90 8.65
C ASP A 319 -17.70 -7.37 9.93
N GLY A 320 -16.60 -8.11 9.78
CA GLY A 320 -15.72 -8.50 10.89
C GLY A 320 -15.14 -7.31 11.63
N VAL A 321 -14.67 -6.30 10.90
CA VAL A 321 -14.16 -5.05 11.49
C VAL A 321 -15.26 -4.29 12.22
N ARG A 322 -16.45 -4.17 11.64
CA ARG A 322 -17.60 -3.54 12.30
C ARG A 322 -18.00 -4.26 13.60
N ALA A 323 -18.03 -5.59 13.57
CA ALA A 323 -18.31 -6.39 14.77
C ALA A 323 -17.22 -6.19 15.83
N ALA A 324 -15.95 -6.17 15.44
CA ALA A 324 -14.83 -5.92 16.34
C ALA A 324 -14.95 -4.57 17.05
N LEU A 325 -15.24 -3.50 16.31
CA LEU A 325 -15.44 -2.16 16.85
C LEU A 325 -16.63 -2.08 17.82
N ALA A 326 -17.69 -2.85 17.58
CA ALA A 326 -18.89 -2.84 18.41
C ALA A 326 -18.73 -3.67 19.70
N GLU A 327 -17.95 -4.75 19.65
CA GLU A 327 -17.95 -5.80 20.68
C GLU A 327 -16.66 -5.88 21.48
N SER A 328 -15.51 -5.50 20.92
CA SER A 328 -14.23 -5.66 21.60
C SER A 328 -14.03 -4.54 22.63
N PRO A 329 -13.79 -4.88 23.91
CA PRO A 329 -13.47 -3.88 24.92
C PRO A 329 -12.12 -3.20 24.67
N LEU A 330 -11.22 -3.83 23.88
CA LEU A 330 -9.93 -3.24 23.51
C LEU A 330 -10.08 -2.04 22.56
N LEU A 331 -11.22 -1.95 21.86
CA LEU A 331 -11.55 -0.89 20.90
C LEU A 331 -12.61 0.08 21.44
N ALA A 332 -12.96 0.00 22.73
CA ALA A 332 -13.95 0.88 23.34
C ALA A 332 -13.49 2.36 23.40
N ASP A 333 -12.18 2.58 23.44
CA ASP A 333 -11.55 3.91 23.45
C ASP A 333 -10.73 4.11 22.18
N LEU A 334 -11.33 4.79 21.21
CA LEU A 334 -10.78 4.96 19.87
C LEU A 334 -9.63 5.98 19.80
N ASP A 335 -9.48 6.87 20.79
CA ASP A 335 -8.43 7.91 20.77
C ASP A 335 -7.01 7.31 20.78
N GLY A 336 -6.87 6.08 21.28
CA GLY A 336 -5.61 5.33 21.31
C GLY A 336 -5.46 4.30 20.20
N VAL A 337 -6.39 4.20 19.24
CA VAL A 337 -6.39 3.12 18.24
C VAL A 337 -5.58 3.52 17.00
N PHE A 338 -4.77 2.58 16.52
CA PHE A 338 -4.18 2.61 15.18
C PHE A 338 -4.73 1.46 14.36
N VAL A 339 -5.30 1.76 13.19
CA VAL A 339 -5.77 0.76 12.24
C VAL A 339 -4.69 0.54 11.20
N PHE A 340 -4.22 -0.70 11.07
CA PHE A 340 -3.28 -1.12 10.05
C PHE A 340 -3.83 -2.33 9.30
N GLY A 341 -3.67 -2.38 7.99
CA GLY A 341 -4.11 -3.55 7.26
C GLY A 341 -3.98 -3.46 5.76
N ALA A 342 -4.27 -4.57 5.10
CA ALA A 342 -4.32 -4.60 3.66
C ALA A 342 -5.20 -5.73 3.13
N GLY A 343 -5.50 -5.64 1.84
CA GLY A 343 -6.21 -6.65 1.08
C GLY A 343 -6.62 -6.13 -0.29
N GLU A 344 -7.77 -6.56 -0.81
CA GLU A 344 -8.30 -6.09 -2.08
C GLU A 344 -8.53 -4.55 -2.08
N ALA A 345 -8.09 -3.88 -3.14
CA ALA A 345 -8.02 -2.43 -3.23
C ALA A 345 -9.36 -1.71 -3.02
N ALA A 346 -10.42 -2.14 -3.70
CA ALA A 346 -11.75 -1.53 -3.56
C ALA A 346 -12.32 -1.74 -2.15
N ARG A 347 -12.12 -2.93 -1.55
CA ARG A 347 -12.52 -3.22 -0.16
C ARG A 347 -11.75 -2.39 0.86
N MET A 348 -10.44 -2.25 0.71
CA MET A 348 -9.63 -1.44 1.61
C MET A 348 -9.98 0.05 1.52
N ARG A 349 -10.31 0.55 0.32
CA ARG A 349 -10.84 1.89 0.11
C ARG A 349 -12.18 2.10 0.83
N GLU A 350 -13.13 1.19 0.64
CA GLU A 350 -14.44 1.22 1.30
C GLU A 350 -14.30 1.21 2.82
N LEU A 351 -13.43 0.34 3.33
CA LEU A 351 -13.11 0.22 4.74
C LEU A 351 -12.50 1.53 5.29
N ARG A 352 -11.46 2.07 4.65
CA ARG A 352 -10.79 3.32 5.08
C ARG A 352 -11.78 4.47 5.20
N THR A 353 -12.59 4.65 4.17
CA THR A 353 -13.62 5.68 4.06
C THR A 353 -14.63 5.57 5.19
N THR A 354 -15.19 4.38 5.36
CA THR A 354 -16.24 4.14 6.34
C THR A 354 -15.70 4.22 7.77
N LEU A 355 -14.51 3.68 8.03
CA LEU A 355 -13.86 3.77 9.33
C LEU A 355 -13.66 5.23 9.75
N ARG A 356 -13.03 6.05 8.90
CA ARG A 356 -12.80 7.47 9.23
C ARG A 356 -14.11 8.21 9.50
N ARG A 357 -15.15 7.96 8.68
CA ARG A 357 -16.48 8.57 8.85
C ARG A 357 -17.18 8.15 10.15
N ASP A 358 -17.23 6.84 10.42
CA ASP A 358 -18.05 6.28 11.49
C ASP A 358 -17.36 6.38 12.86
N THR A 359 -16.02 6.39 12.89
CA THR A 359 -15.23 6.44 14.14
C THR A 359 -14.67 7.83 14.45
N GLY A 360 -14.55 8.71 13.44
CA GLY A 360 -13.86 10.00 13.58
C GLY A 360 -12.34 9.89 13.72
N LEU A 361 -11.75 8.71 13.51
CA LEU A 361 -10.30 8.52 13.55
C LEU A 361 -9.61 9.43 12.53
N ALA A 362 -8.51 10.05 12.98
CA ALA A 362 -7.69 10.90 12.14
C ALA A 362 -7.03 10.10 11.00
N ARG A 363 -6.66 10.79 9.92
CA ARG A 363 -6.06 10.19 8.72
C ARG A 363 -4.81 9.36 9.03
N ASP A 364 -3.93 9.89 9.88
CA ASP A 364 -2.69 9.25 10.34
C ASP A 364 -2.93 8.05 11.28
N ARG A 365 -4.17 7.83 11.73
CA ARG A 365 -4.57 6.68 12.56
C ARG A 365 -5.14 5.51 11.76
N VAL A 366 -5.36 5.67 10.45
CA VAL A 366 -5.95 4.65 9.58
C VAL A 366 -5.07 4.42 8.35
N ARG A 367 -4.29 3.34 8.40
CA ARG A 367 -3.38 2.87 7.36
C ARG A 367 -3.88 1.53 6.79
N VAL A 368 -4.81 1.58 5.85
CA VAL A 368 -5.29 0.39 5.14
C VAL A 368 -5.06 0.50 3.65
N THR A 369 -4.37 -0.49 3.08
CA THR A 369 -3.76 -0.42 1.74
C THR A 369 -4.28 -1.52 0.83
N GLY A 370 -4.57 -1.18 -0.43
CA GLY A 370 -4.85 -2.19 -1.45
C GLY A 370 -3.58 -2.91 -1.89
N TYR A 371 -3.45 -4.21 -1.62
CA TYR A 371 -2.31 -5.02 -2.06
C TYR A 371 -2.53 -5.63 -3.44
N TRP A 372 -3.79 -5.85 -3.82
CA TRP A 372 -4.16 -6.44 -5.11
C TRP A 372 -5.50 -5.87 -5.56
N ASN A 373 -5.81 -6.02 -6.84
CA ASN A 373 -7.06 -5.56 -7.45
C ASN A 373 -7.67 -6.74 -8.19
N ALA A 374 -8.93 -7.08 -7.90
CA ALA A 374 -9.60 -8.22 -8.52
C ALA A 374 -9.83 -8.07 -10.04
N ALA A 375 -9.70 -6.87 -10.58
CA ALA A 375 -9.75 -6.60 -12.02
C ALA A 375 -8.42 -6.88 -12.75
N ARG A 376 -7.31 -7.16 -12.03
CA ARG A 376 -5.95 -7.22 -12.58
C ARG A 376 -5.18 -8.48 -12.24
#